data_AF-A0A0L0M4X9-F1
#
_entry.id   AF-A0A0L0M4X9-F1
#
_cell.length_a   1.000
_cell.length_b   1.000
_cell.length_c   1.000
_cell.angle_alpha   90.00
_cell.angle_beta   90.00
_cell.angle_gamma   90.00
#
_symmetry.space_group_name_H-M   'P 1'
#
loop_
_entity.id
_entity.type
_entity.pdbx_description
1 polymer ?
#
loop_
_entity_poly.entity_id
_entity_poly.type
_entity_poly.pdbx_seq_one_letter_code
_entity_poly.pdbx_strand_id
1 'polypeptide(L)'
;MRRIPLCRRSHVTGFGSFESGLVEHESALERDFALLVAFDDPGATIVSQPVTIRFETPTEPRRYKPDFGVTWSDGRYELVEVKYRADLRENWPALRPGFVAARDAVCGMSGRFRIATESAIRIPRLENARRLLPLRKAPLDADLAKTVRRIVSGMGAPTLREAVTPSHATA
;
A
#
# COMPACT_ATOMS: atom_id res chain seq x y z
N MET A 1 4.20 33.19 -5.09
CA MET A 1 4.64 31.79 -4.86
C MET A 1 5.00 31.63 -3.39
N ARG A 2 4.24 30.84 -2.62
CA ARG A 2 4.62 30.54 -1.23
C ARG A 2 5.73 29.50 -1.22
N ARG A 3 6.89 29.89 -0.70
CA ARG A 3 8.06 29.03 -0.52
C ARG A 3 7.82 28.21 0.76
N ILE A 4 7.37 26.96 0.60
CA ILE A 4 7.17 26.04 1.73
C ILE A 4 8.54 25.48 2.14
N PRO A 5 8.99 25.63 3.40
CA PRO A 5 10.26 25.09 3.85
C PRO A 5 10.26 23.55 3.79
N LEU A 6 11.39 22.94 3.43
CA LEU A 6 11.59 21.49 3.53
C LEU A 6 11.61 21.06 5.01
N CYS A 7 10.43 20.78 5.58
CA CYS A 7 10.31 20.01 6.81
C CYS A 7 10.48 18.52 6.48
N ARG A 8 11.42 17.84 7.14
CA ARG A 8 11.83 16.45 6.82
C ARG A 8 10.77 15.38 7.14
N ARG A 9 9.65 15.73 7.77
CA ARG A 9 8.60 14.81 8.26
C ARG A 9 7.27 15.55 8.44
N SER A 10 6.65 16.01 7.36
CA SER A 10 5.28 16.55 7.46
C SER A 10 4.32 15.41 7.81
N HIS A 11 3.63 15.53 8.95
CA HIS A 11 2.39 14.82 9.21
C HIS A 11 1.41 15.32 8.14
N VAL A 12 1.06 14.45 7.20
CA VAL A 12 0.14 14.76 6.11
C VAL A 12 -1.11 13.96 6.42
N THR A 13 -2.06 14.58 7.11
CA THR A 13 -3.40 14.04 7.23
C THR A 13 -4.14 14.29 5.93
N GLY A 14 -4.49 13.21 5.25
CA GLY A 14 -5.17 13.27 3.96
C GLY A 14 -6.05 12.06 3.73
N PHE A 15 -7.08 12.25 2.89
CA PHE A 15 -7.94 11.16 2.45
C PHE A 15 -7.61 10.82 1.00
N GLY A 16 -7.25 9.56 0.74
CA GLY A 16 -7.18 9.04 -0.63
C GLY A 16 -8.50 8.36 -1.00
N SER A 17 -9.08 8.68 -2.15
CA SER A 17 -10.22 7.92 -2.69
C SER A 17 -9.70 6.69 -3.42
N PHE A 18 -9.85 5.53 -2.80
CA PHE A 18 -9.58 4.22 -3.39
C PHE A 18 -10.89 3.55 -3.77
N GLU A 19 -10.85 2.47 -4.56
CA GLU A 19 -12.06 1.69 -4.87
C GLU A 19 -12.73 1.13 -3.61
N SER A 20 -11.95 0.93 -2.54
CA SER A 20 -12.42 0.50 -1.22
C SER A 20 -12.92 1.63 -0.30
N GLY A 21 -12.89 2.90 -0.73
CA GLY A 21 -13.34 4.07 0.07
C GLY A 21 -12.24 5.10 0.37
N LEU A 22 -12.54 6.03 1.29
CA LEU A 22 -11.60 7.05 1.76
C LEU A 22 -10.65 6.44 2.81
N VAL A 23 -9.34 6.50 2.53
CA VAL A 23 -8.31 5.99 3.47
C VAL A 23 -7.55 7.17 4.06
N GLU A 24 -7.65 7.31 5.37
CA GLU A 24 -6.89 8.28 6.14
C GLU A 24 -5.44 7.81 6.31
N HIS A 25 -4.49 8.71 6.07
CA HIS A 25 -3.08 8.51 6.36
C HIS A 25 -2.57 9.73 7.13
N GLU A 26 -1.64 9.51 8.05
CA GLU A 26 -1.00 10.53 8.89
C GLU A 26 0.38 10.91 8.35
N SER A 27 0.98 10.09 7.48
CA SER A 27 2.29 10.36 6.88
C SER A 27 2.33 10.16 5.36
N ALA A 28 3.33 10.78 4.72
CA ALA A 28 3.60 10.55 3.30
C ALA A 28 3.96 9.09 2.98
N LEU A 29 4.55 8.36 3.93
CA LEU A 29 4.93 6.96 3.73
C LEU A 29 3.70 6.05 3.79
N GLU A 30 2.75 6.34 4.68
CA GLU A 30 1.45 5.66 4.74
C GLU A 30 0.63 5.89 3.48
N ARG A 31 0.60 7.12 2.94
CA ARG A 31 -0.03 7.39 1.64
C ARG A 31 0.59 6.54 0.53
N ASP A 32 1.92 6.49 0.48
CA ASP A 32 2.65 5.70 -0.51
C ASP A 32 2.33 4.20 -0.36
N PHE A 33 2.18 3.71 0.87
CA PHE A 33 1.74 2.34 1.15
C PHE A 33 0.32 2.06 0.65
N ALA A 34 -0.65 2.92 0.96
CA ALA A 34 -2.04 2.76 0.52
C ALA A 34 -2.15 2.76 -1.01
N LEU A 35 -1.38 3.63 -1.70
CA LEU A 35 -1.27 3.63 -3.16
C LEU A 35 -0.74 2.29 -3.71
N LEU A 36 0.28 1.71 -3.09
CA LEU A 36 0.79 0.40 -3.52
C LEU A 36 -0.24 -0.71 -3.34
N VAL A 37 -0.93 -0.76 -2.19
CA VAL A 37 -1.96 -1.79 -1.94
C VAL A 37 -3.05 -1.72 -3.01
N ALA A 38 -3.59 -0.53 -3.29
CA ALA A 38 -4.63 -0.35 -4.30
C ALA A 38 -4.15 -0.66 -5.73
N PHE A 39 -2.86 -0.46 -6.01
CA PHE A 39 -2.27 -0.82 -7.31
C PHE A 39 -2.09 -2.33 -7.45
N ASP A 40 -1.56 -2.98 -6.42
CA ASP A 40 -1.24 -4.41 -6.40
C ASP A 40 -2.47 -5.29 -6.39
N ASP A 41 -3.51 -4.87 -5.66
CA ASP A 41 -4.78 -5.56 -5.59
C ASP A 41 -5.94 -4.54 -5.64
N PRO A 42 -6.61 -4.39 -6.80
CA PRO A 42 -7.80 -3.53 -6.93
C PRO A 42 -8.93 -3.91 -5.96
N GLY A 43 -9.04 -5.18 -5.59
CA GLY A 43 -10.10 -5.70 -4.73
C GLY A 43 -9.75 -5.68 -3.24
N ALA A 44 -8.53 -5.26 -2.87
CA ALA A 44 -8.15 -5.17 -1.47
C ALA A 44 -8.92 -4.05 -0.75
N THR A 45 -9.35 -4.35 0.47
CA THR A 45 -9.90 -3.35 1.39
C THR A 45 -8.84 -2.95 2.40
N ILE A 46 -8.61 -1.65 2.54
CA ILE A 46 -7.65 -1.08 3.50
C ILE A 46 -8.39 -0.17 4.47
N VAL A 47 -8.12 -0.36 5.78
CA VAL A 47 -8.72 0.41 6.87
C VAL A 47 -7.60 1.00 7.72
N SER A 48 -7.64 2.32 7.94
CA SER A 48 -6.70 3.01 8.82
C SER A 48 -7.01 2.72 10.28
N GLN A 49 -5.97 2.50 11.10
CA GLN A 49 -6.05 2.22 12.54
C GLN A 49 -7.18 1.23 12.91
N PRO A 50 -7.20 0.02 12.31
CA PRO A 50 -8.37 -0.85 12.28
C PRO A 50 -8.79 -1.37 13.65
N VAL A 51 -7.86 -1.43 14.61
CA VAL A 51 -8.08 -1.99 15.93
C VAL A 51 -7.16 -1.32 16.96
N THR A 52 -7.64 -1.23 18.20
CA THR A 52 -6.79 -0.89 19.35
C THR A 52 -6.48 -2.15 20.14
N ILE A 53 -5.22 -2.56 20.13
CA ILE A 53 -4.73 -3.71 20.88
C ILE A 53 -4.28 -3.26 22.26
N ARG A 54 -4.82 -3.88 23.31
CA ARG A 54 -4.39 -3.71 24.69
C ARG A 54 -3.45 -4.85 25.06
N PHE A 55 -2.33 -4.54 25.71
CA PHE A 55 -1.36 -5.54 26.12
C PHE A 55 -0.67 -5.12 27.42
N GLU A 56 -0.26 -6.13 28.20
CA GLU A 56 0.45 -5.91 29.45
C GLU A 56 1.94 -5.70 29.21
N THR A 57 2.56 -4.82 29.99
CA THR A 57 4.02 -4.74 30.12
C THR A 57 4.41 -4.89 31.58
N PRO A 58 5.70 -5.14 31.90
CA PRO A 58 6.13 -5.29 33.29
C PRO A 58 5.83 -4.07 34.18
N THR A 59 5.68 -2.88 33.59
CA THR A 59 5.44 -1.64 34.31
C THR A 59 3.97 -1.24 34.33
N GLU A 60 3.27 -1.35 33.19
CA GLU A 60 1.89 -0.91 33.05
C GLU A 60 1.18 -1.52 31.83
N PRO A 61 -0.16 -1.57 31.83
CA PRO A 61 -0.93 -1.88 30.63
C PRO A 61 -0.75 -0.79 29.58
N ARG A 62 -0.50 -1.18 28.33
CA ARG A 62 -0.31 -0.27 27.19
C ARG A 62 -1.32 -0.55 26.08
N ARG A 63 -1.45 0.43 25.18
CA ARG A 63 -2.26 0.35 23.96
C ARG A 63 -1.38 0.51 22.73
N TYR A 64 -1.73 -0.20 21.68
CA TYR A 64 -1.10 -0.11 20.37
C TYR A 64 -2.17 -0.12 19.28
N LYS A 65 -2.00 0.75 18.28
CA LYS A 65 -2.83 0.80 17.08
C LYS A 65 -1.92 0.64 15.87
N PRO A 66 -2.05 -0.45 15.10
CA PRO A 66 -1.37 -0.56 13.81
C PRO A 66 -1.88 0.51 12.85
N ASP A 67 -1.05 0.99 11.94
CA ASP A 67 -1.45 2.01 10.96
C ASP A 67 -2.55 1.53 10.02
N PHE A 68 -2.47 0.28 9.55
CA PHE A 68 -3.46 -0.28 8.62
C PHE A 68 -3.88 -1.72 8.93
N GLY A 69 -5.11 -2.03 8.55
CA GLY A 69 -5.61 -3.38 8.32
C GLY A 69 -5.90 -3.57 6.84
N VAL A 70 -5.38 -4.62 6.23
CA VAL A 70 -5.56 -4.93 4.80
C VAL A 70 -6.20 -6.29 4.66
N THR A 71 -7.37 -6.33 4.02
CA THR A 71 -8.01 -7.57 3.57
C THR A 71 -7.81 -7.68 2.07
N TRP A 72 -7.04 -8.69 1.64
CA TRP A 72 -6.74 -8.94 0.23
C TRP A 72 -7.90 -9.67 -0.45
N SER A 73 -7.97 -9.57 -1.78
CA SER A 73 -9.00 -10.24 -2.59
C SER A 73 -8.93 -11.78 -2.50
N ASP A 74 -7.77 -12.34 -2.17
CA ASP A 74 -7.57 -13.77 -1.94
C ASP A 74 -7.94 -14.24 -0.51
N GLY A 75 -8.50 -13.34 0.31
CA GLY A 75 -8.97 -13.63 1.67
C GLY A 75 -7.89 -13.54 2.75
N ARG A 76 -6.63 -13.25 2.41
CA ARG A 76 -5.59 -12.98 3.42
C ARG A 76 -5.87 -11.67 4.15
N TYR A 77 -5.54 -11.64 5.44
CA TYR A 77 -5.60 -10.42 6.26
C TYR A 77 -4.21 -10.00 6.76
N GLU A 78 -3.95 -8.70 6.82
CA GLU A 78 -2.72 -8.15 7.40
C GLU A 78 -3.02 -6.99 8.35
N LEU A 79 -2.36 -7.01 9.50
CA LEU A 79 -2.07 -5.78 10.25
C LEU A 79 -0.70 -5.25 9.81
N VAL A 80 -0.66 -3.96 9.50
CA VAL A 80 0.55 -3.32 8.96
C VAL A 80 0.89 -2.09 9.79
N GLU A 81 2.14 -2.05 10.25
CA GLU A 81 2.80 -0.83 10.73
C GLU A 81 3.66 -0.26 9.61
N VAL A 82 3.50 1.03 9.30
CA VAL A 82 4.30 1.76 8.31
C VAL A 82 5.30 2.64 9.03
N LYS A 83 6.60 2.31 8.93
CA LYS A 83 7.63 3.02 9.70
C LYS A 83 8.96 3.13 8.97
N TYR A 84 9.66 4.24 9.12
CA TYR A 84 11.02 4.36 8.55
C TYR A 84 12.01 3.46 9.29
N ARG A 85 12.97 2.87 8.56
CA ARG A 85 14.03 2.04 9.17
C ARG A 85 14.86 2.81 10.20
N ALA A 86 15.09 4.10 9.99
CA ALA A 86 15.78 4.96 10.95
C ALA A 86 15.01 5.03 12.28
N ASP A 87 13.71 5.28 12.24
CA ASP A 87 12.87 5.38 13.44
C ASP A 87 12.70 4.04 14.15
N LEU A 88 12.72 2.93 13.39
CA LEU A 88 12.77 1.58 13.96
C LEU A 88 14.07 1.35 14.73
N ARG A 89 15.22 1.73 14.17
CA ARG A 89 16.53 1.57 14.84
C ARG A 89 16.64 2.41 16.11
N GLU A 90 16.17 3.65 16.06
CA GLU A 90 16.24 4.59 17.17
C GLU A 90 15.31 4.18 18.33
N ASN A 91 14.11 3.69 18.03
CA ASN A 91 13.06 3.49 19.04
C ASN A 91 12.66 2.01 19.24
N TRP A 92 13.46 1.06 18.74
CA TRP A 92 13.11 -0.37 18.74
C TRP A 92 12.63 -0.90 20.10
N PRO A 93 13.33 -0.64 21.23
CA PRO A 93 12.92 -1.19 22.53
C PRO A 93 11.52 -0.73 22.96
N ALA A 94 11.14 0.51 22.62
CA ALA A 94 9.85 1.08 23.00
C ALA A 94 8.69 0.57 22.13
N LEU A 95 8.97 0.29 20.85
CA LEU A 95 8.00 -0.14 19.83
C LEU A 95 7.74 -1.65 19.87
N ARG A 96 8.80 -2.44 20.04
CA ARG A 96 8.77 -3.91 19.91
C ARG A 96 7.65 -4.57 20.73
N PRO A 97 7.34 -4.16 21.97
CA PRO A 97 6.22 -4.75 22.73
C PRO A 97 4.87 -4.65 22.01
N GLY A 98 4.57 -3.50 21.39
CA GLY A 98 3.33 -3.32 20.62
C GLY A 98 3.29 -4.19 19.37
N PHE A 99 4.41 -4.32 18.67
CA PHE A 99 4.52 -5.19 17.49
C PHE A 99 4.32 -6.67 17.83
N VAL A 100 4.84 -7.12 18.97
CA VAL A 100 4.60 -8.47 19.48
C VAL A 100 3.11 -8.67 19.76
N ALA A 101 2.49 -7.73 20.48
CA ALA A 101 1.06 -7.80 20.76
C ALA A 101 0.20 -7.86 19.50
N ALA A 102 0.57 -7.12 18.44
CA ALA A 102 -0.16 -7.12 17.18
C ALA A 102 0.01 -8.40 16.37
N ARG A 103 1.21 -8.97 16.35
CA ARG A 103 1.44 -10.30 15.78
C ARG A 103 0.60 -11.35 16.50
N ASP A 104 0.56 -11.29 17.83
CA ASP A 104 -0.16 -12.26 18.63
C ASP A 104 -1.69 -12.08 18.46
N ALA A 105 -2.18 -10.85 18.27
CA ALA A 105 -3.59 -10.55 18.02
C ALA A 105 -4.16 -11.13 16.71
N VAL A 106 -3.31 -11.45 15.72
CA VAL A 106 -3.70 -12.09 14.46
C VAL A 106 -3.28 -13.56 14.38
N CYS A 107 -2.60 -14.06 15.42
CA CYS A 107 -2.16 -15.44 15.51
C CYS A 107 -3.38 -16.36 15.70
N GLY A 108 -3.70 -17.16 14.68
CA GLY A 108 -4.85 -18.08 14.69
C GLY A 108 -5.94 -17.75 13.66
N MET A 109 -5.88 -16.57 13.05
CA MET A 109 -6.61 -16.26 11.82
C MET A 109 -5.69 -16.51 10.62
N SER A 110 -6.21 -16.51 9.39
CA SER A 110 -5.42 -16.42 8.14
C SER A 110 -4.72 -15.05 8.00
N GLY A 111 -4.24 -14.51 9.12
CA GLY A 111 -3.78 -13.14 9.31
C GLY A 111 -2.30 -13.08 9.65
N ARG A 112 -1.64 -11.98 9.29
CA ARG A 112 -0.25 -11.71 9.69
C ARG A 112 -0.03 -10.27 10.10
N PHE A 113 0.95 -10.05 10.97
CA PHE A 113 1.46 -8.72 11.26
C PHE A 113 2.75 -8.49 10.48
N ARG A 114 2.93 -7.32 9.88
CA ARG A 114 4.21 -6.93 9.27
C ARG A 114 4.51 -5.44 9.45
N ILE A 115 5.80 -5.12 9.35
CA ILE A 115 6.29 -3.75 9.30
C ILE A 115 6.65 -3.44 7.85
N ALA A 116 6.03 -2.41 7.28
CA ALA A 116 6.31 -1.90 5.94
C ALA A 116 7.19 -0.66 6.03
N THR A 117 8.40 -0.75 5.51
CA THR A 117 9.38 0.33 5.54
C THR A 117 9.49 1.03 4.19
N GLU A 118 10.15 2.19 4.17
CA GLU A 118 10.46 2.94 2.95
C GLU A 118 11.19 2.10 1.90
N SER A 119 12.00 1.11 2.30
CA SER A 119 12.68 0.21 1.36
C SER A 119 11.74 -0.77 0.66
N ALA A 120 10.60 -1.11 1.26
CA ALA A 120 9.58 -1.97 0.65
C ALA A 120 8.52 -1.15 -0.09
N ILE A 121 8.30 0.10 0.33
CA ILE A 121 7.26 0.98 -0.21
C ILE A 121 7.79 1.82 -1.38
N ARG A 122 8.96 2.45 -1.25
CA ARG A 122 9.50 3.38 -2.27
C ARG A 122 10.37 2.64 -3.29
N ILE A 123 9.75 1.67 -3.93
CA ILE A 123 10.33 0.88 -5.03
C ILE A 123 9.82 1.40 -6.38
N PRO A 124 10.44 1.04 -7.54
CA PRO A 124 9.99 1.50 -8.85
C PRO A 124 8.50 1.23 -9.15
N ARG A 125 7.93 0.20 -8.52
CA ARG A 125 6.51 -0.13 -8.60
C ARG A 125 5.58 0.97 -8.07
N LEU A 126 6.01 1.76 -7.08
CA LEU A 126 5.24 2.90 -6.57
C LEU A 126 5.11 4.01 -7.61
N GLU A 127 6.15 4.25 -8.41
CA GLU A 127 6.07 5.21 -9.52
C GLU A 127 5.09 4.76 -10.60
N ASN A 128 5.03 3.45 -10.89
CA ASN A 128 4.00 2.89 -11.77
C ASN A 128 2.61 3.08 -11.17
N ALA A 129 2.44 2.79 -9.87
CA ALA A 129 1.17 3.00 -9.18
C ALA A 129 0.69 4.45 -9.31
N ARG A 130 1.56 5.43 -9.01
CA ARG A 130 1.24 6.87 -9.13
C ARG A 130 0.81 7.28 -10.54
N ARG A 131 1.42 6.69 -11.57
CA ARG A 131 1.12 7.02 -12.98
C ARG A 131 -0.13 6.32 -13.50
N LEU A 132 -0.33 5.06 -13.14
CA LEU A 132 -1.33 4.18 -13.76
C LEU A 132 -2.65 4.14 -12.99
N LEU A 133 -2.64 4.29 -11.65
CA LEU A 133 -3.88 4.29 -10.87
C LEU A 133 -4.90 5.36 -11.32
N PRO A 134 -4.50 6.61 -11.61
CA PRO A 134 -5.45 7.61 -12.10
C PRO A 134 -6.14 7.21 -13.42
N LEU A 135 -5.49 6.37 -14.23
CA LEU A 135 -6.02 5.91 -15.51
C LEU A 135 -7.03 4.75 -15.35
N ARG A 136 -7.12 4.10 -14.18
CA ARG A 136 -8.02 2.95 -13.95
C ARG A 136 -9.50 3.31 -14.16
N LYS A 137 -9.89 4.54 -13.83
CA LYS A 137 -11.27 5.06 -14.00
C LYS A 137 -11.44 5.91 -15.27
N ALA A 138 -10.41 6.01 -16.12
CA ALA A 138 -10.52 6.76 -17.36
C ALA A 138 -11.54 6.09 -18.29
N PRO A 139 -12.37 6.86 -19.00
CA PRO A 139 -13.24 6.30 -20.03
C PRO A 139 -12.42 5.51 -21.06
N LEU A 140 -12.88 4.30 -21.36
CA LEU A 140 -12.25 3.45 -22.36
C LEU A 140 -13.18 3.31 -23.56
N ASP A 141 -12.62 3.48 -24.75
CA ASP A 141 -13.28 3.04 -25.98
C ASP A 141 -13.35 1.51 -25.95
N ALA A 142 -14.58 0.98 -25.97
CA ALA A 142 -14.83 -0.45 -25.85
C ALA A 142 -14.26 -1.26 -27.04
N ASP A 143 -14.24 -0.69 -28.25
CA ASP A 143 -13.75 -1.39 -29.44
C ASP A 143 -12.23 -1.34 -29.53
N LEU A 144 -11.62 -0.22 -29.13
CA LEU A 144 -10.18 -0.15 -28.93
C LEU A 144 -9.74 -1.15 -27.85
N ALA A 145 -10.43 -1.20 -26.71
CA ALA A 145 -10.12 -2.11 -25.61
C ALA A 145 -10.21 -3.59 -26.04
N LYS A 146 -11.24 -3.98 -26.81
CA LYS A 146 -11.35 -5.33 -27.40
C LYS A 146 -10.18 -5.61 -28.33
N THR A 147 -9.82 -4.67 -29.19
CA THR A 147 -8.72 -4.81 -30.15
C THR A 147 -7.38 -5.00 -29.45
N VAL A 148 -7.06 -4.14 -28.48
CA VAL A 148 -5.83 -4.23 -27.69
C VAL A 148 -5.79 -5.54 -26.91
N ARG A 149 -6.89 -5.93 -26.25
CA ARG A 149 -6.94 -7.19 -25.49
C ARG A 149 -6.65 -8.40 -26.38
N ARG A 150 -7.23 -8.46 -27.59
CA ARG A 150 -6.96 -9.53 -28.57
C ARG A 150 -5.49 -9.59 -28.97
N ILE A 151 -4.86 -8.45 -29.24
CA ILE A 151 -3.43 -8.38 -29.59
C ILE A 151 -2.57 -8.89 -28.42
N VAL A 152 -2.79 -8.34 -27.22
CA VAL A 152 -1.99 -8.68 -26.03
C VAL A 152 -2.15 -10.14 -25.63
N SER A 153 -3.36 -10.72 -25.70
CA SER A 153 -3.59 -12.13 -25.43
C SER A 153 -2.85 -13.07 -26.40
N GLY A 154 -2.52 -12.60 -27.61
CA GLY A 154 -1.72 -13.35 -28.58
C GLY A 154 -0.22 -13.30 -28.32
N MET A 155 0.27 -12.36 -27.50
CA MET A 155 1.70 -12.13 -27.25
C MET A 155 2.29 -12.99 -26.11
N GLY A 156 1.52 -13.90 -25.53
CA GLY A 156 1.95 -14.74 -24.41
C GLY A 156 2.04 -13.98 -23.09
N ALA A 157 3.17 -13.31 -22.84
CA ALA A 157 3.44 -12.54 -21.63
C ALA A 157 4.24 -11.25 -21.93
N PRO A 158 3.68 -10.31 -22.73
CA PRO A 158 4.41 -9.11 -23.10
C PRO A 158 4.60 -8.17 -21.91
N THR A 159 5.72 -7.48 -21.88
CA THR A 159 5.89 -6.27 -21.08
C THR A 159 4.95 -5.17 -21.58
N LEU A 160 4.63 -4.19 -20.72
CA LEU A 160 3.83 -3.03 -21.15
C LEU A 160 4.46 -2.33 -22.36
N ARG A 161 5.80 -2.24 -22.41
CA ARG A 161 6.51 -1.67 -23.56
C ARG A 161 6.22 -2.46 -24.82
N GLU A 162 6.35 -3.78 -24.81
CA GLU A 162 6.08 -4.61 -25.99
C GLU A 162 4.61 -4.51 -26.43
N ALA A 163 3.67 -4.43 -25.49
CA ALA A 163 2.25 -4.30 -25.79
C ALA A 163 1.86 -2.97 -26.45
N VAL A 164 2.59 -1.88 -26.17
CA VAL A 164 2.30 -0.53 -26.71
C VAL A 164 3.25 -0.08 -27.82
N THR A 165 4.34 -0.82 -28.03
CA THR A 165 5.23 -0.57 -29.17
C THR A 165 4.64 -1.32 -30.36
N PRO A 166 4.28 -0.65 -31.46
CA PRO A 166 3.85 -1.36 -32.65
C PRO A 166 4.95 -2.35 -33.02
N SER A 167 4.60 -3.64 -33.11
CA SER A 167 5.48 -4.58 -33.79
C SER A 167 5.68 -4.01 -35.19
N HIS A 168 6.91 -3.63 -35.53
CA HIS A 168 7.28 -3.49 -36.92
C HIS A 168 7.20 -4.91 -37.51
N ALA A 169 5.99 -5.36 -37.80
CA ALA A 169 5.76 -6.51 -38.65
C ALA A 169 6.35 -6.10 -40.00
N THR A 170 7.57 -6.57 -40.19
CA THR A 170 8.31 -6.56 -41.43
C THR A 170 7.66 -7.62 -42.33
N ALA A 171 7.64 -7.32 -43.63
CA ALA A 171 7.06 -8.06 -44.76
C ALA A 171 5.58 -7.75 -45.06
#